data_AF-A0A660YWD4-F1
#
_entry.id   AF-A0A660YWD4-F1
#
_cell.length_a   1.000
_cell.length_b   1.000
_cell.length_c   1.000
_cell.angle_alpha   90.00
_cell.angle_beta   90.00
_cell.angle_gamma   90.00
#
_symmetry.space_group_name_H-M   'P 1'
#
loop_
_entity.id
_entity.type
_entity.pdbx_description
1 polymer ?
#
loop_
_entity_poly.entity_id
_entity_poly.type
_entity_poly.pdbx_seq_one_letter_code
_entity_poly.pdbx_strand_id
1 'polypeptide(L)'
;FRIPANRFCQELLNQIKAPLISTSVNKNNKKPLTNYLRIKKEFESEVKAIFYTKNKLTSPVSTLIELTGKNPVLLREGKIKFVDLLQKFS
;
A
#
# COMPACT_ATOMS: atom_id res chain seq x y z
N PHE A 1 1.83 -0.44 11.00
CA PHE A 1 2.67 0.04 9.86
C PHE A 1 2.80 -1.09 8.82
N ARG A 2 3.38 -0.83 7.64
CA ARG A 2 3.62 -1.86 6.61
C ARG A 2 4.98 -1.64 5.98
N ILE A 3 5.68 -2.74 5.66
CA ILE A 3 6.84 -2.73 4.75
C ILE A 3 6.36 -3.22 3.37
N PRO A 4 6.34 -2.37 2.33
CA PRO A 4 5.89 -2.80 1.01
C PRO A 4 6.88 -3.80 0.39
N ALA A 5 6.37 -4.93 -0.09
CA ALA A 5 7.12 -5.91 -0.88
C ALA A 5 7.22 -5.45 -2.35
N ASN A 6 7.80 -4.27 -2.58
CA ASN A 6 8.03 -3.70 -3.90
C ASN A 6 9.43 -3.07 -3.93
N ARG A 7 10.26 -3.50 -4.88
CA ARG A 7 11.66 -3.07 -4.98
C ARG A 7 11.81 -1.55 -5.10
N PHE A 8 11.03 -0.92 -5.96
CA PHE A 8 11.06 0.54 -6.13
C PHE A 8 10.71 1.26 -4.82
N CYS A 9 9.67 0.83 -4.11
CA CYS A 9 9.30 1.44 -2.83
C CYS A 9 10.41 1.28 -1.78
N GLN A 10 11.07 0.12 -1.70
CA GLN A 10 12.16 -0.10 -0.76
C GLN A 10 13.40 0.73 -1.10
N GLU A 11 13.78 0.80 -2.38
CA GLU A 11 14.87 1.66 -2.85
C GLU A 11 14.57 3.13 -2.57
N LEU A 12 13.34 3.60 -2.83
CA LEU A 12 12.94 4.97 -2.52
C LEU A 12 13.07 5.29 -1.02
N LEU A 13 12.57 4.41 -0.14
CA LEU A 13 12.72 4.55 1.32
C LEU A 13 14.19 4.60 1.74
N ASN A 14 15.03 3.77 1.12
CA ASN A 14 16.48 3.76 1.35
C ASN A 14 17.17 5.05 0.91
N GLN A 15 16.66 5.74 -0.10
CA GLN A 15 17.20 7.03 -0.56
C GLN A 15 16.75 8.17 0.35
N ILE A 16 15.46 8.23 0.72
CA ILE A 16 14.94 9.35 1.52
C ILE A 16 15.29 9.25 3.02
N LYS A 17 15.76 8.07 3.49
CA LYS A 17 16.14 7.81 4.89
C LYS A 17 15.07 8.19 5.93
N ALA A 18 13.80 8.08 5.54
CA ALA A 18 12.65 8.42 6.35
C ALA A 18 11.45 7.50 6.06
N PRO A 19 10.53 7.30 7.03
CA PRO A 19 9.25 6.65 6.76
C PRO A 19 8.41 7.47 5.75
N LEU A 20 7.67 6.77 4.89
CA LEU A 20 6.71 7.39 3.98
C LEU A 20 5.28 7.12 4.45
N ILE A 21 4.54 8.18 4.77
CA ILE A 21 3.11 8.13 5.02
C ILE A 21 2.41 8.17 3.64
N SER A 22 1.57 7.19 3.38
CA SER A 22 0.90 7.05 2.08
C SER A 22 -0.47 6.43 2.23
N THR A 23 -1.42 6.93 1.45
CA THR A 23 -2.77 6.39 1.25
C THR A 23 -2.89 5.81 -0.17
N SER A 24 -4.06 5.28 -0.51
CA SER A 24 -4.38 4.98 -1.91
C SER A 24 -4.42 6.25 -2.76
N VAL A 25 -4.09 6.12 -4.05
CA VAL A 25 -4.12 7.25 -4.99
C VAL A 25 -5.57 7.51 -5.41
N ASN A 26 -6.24 8.45 -4.73
CA ASN A 26 -7.60 8.89 -5.02
C ASN A 26 -7.91 10.23 -4.34
N LYS A 27 -8.91 10.94 -4.86
CA LYS A 27 -9.59 12.00 -4.09
C LYS A 27 -10.48 11.37 -3.01
N ASN A 28 -10.77 12.14 -1.96
CA ASN A 28 -11.56 11.67 -0.83
C ASN A 28 -12.87 10.99 -1.28
N ASN A 29 -13.21 9.88 -0.65
CA ASN A 29 -14.39 9.05 -0.92
C ASN A 29 -14.51 8.46 -2.34
N LYS A 30 -13.45 8.54 -3.16
CA LYS A 30 -13.40 7.87 -4.48
C LYS A 30 -12.62 6.57 -4.43
N LYS A 31 -12.90 5.69 -5.39
CA LYS A 31 -12.13 4.45 -5.57
C LYS A 31 -10.67 4.76 -5.93
N PRO A 32 -9.70 3.96 -5.43
CA PRO A 32 -8.30 4.07 -5.83
C PRO A 32 -8.11 3.97 -7.35
N LEU A 33 -7.29 4.85 -7.90
CA LEU A 33 -6.82 4.78 -9.28
C LEU A 33 -5.56 3.91 -9.35
N THR A 34 -5.51 3.04 -10.35
CA THR A 34 -4.37 2.15 -10.60
C THR A 34 -3.75 2.34 -11.99
N ASN A 35 -4.42 3.08 -12.87
CA ASN A 35 -3.93 3.38 -14.21
C ASN A 35 -3.13 4.68 -14.21
N TYR A 36 -1.84 4.63 -14.59
CA TYR A 36 -0.96 5.79 -14.51
C TYR A 36 -1.36 6.95 -15.42
N LEU A 37 -1.98 6.71 -16.58
CA LEU A 37 -2.46 7.78 -17.46
C LEU A 37 -3.61 8.54 -16.81
N ARG A 38 -4.52 7.82 -16.12
CA ARG A 38 -5.60 8.44 -15.33
C ARG A 38 -5.06 9.19 -14.12
N ILE A 39 -4.11 8.60 -13.40
CA ILE A 39 -3.44 9.26 -12.25
C ILE A 39 -2.76 10.55 -12.70
N LYS A 40 -1.99 10.51 -13.81
CA LYS A 40 -1.34 11.69 -14.37
C LYS A 40 -2.35 12.78 -14.69
N LYS A 41 -3.39 12.45 -15.47
CA LYS A 41 -4.44 13.40 -15.83
C LYS A 41 -5.12 14.04 -14.62
N GLU A 42 -5.31 13.29 -13.53
CA GLU A 42 -6.03 13.79 -12.35
C GLU A 42 -5.14 14.57 -11.37
N PHE A 43 -3.84 14.26 -11.29
CA PHE A 43 -2.97 14.77 -10.22
C PHE A 43 -1.72 15.52 -10.71
N GLU A 44 -1.41 15.58 -12.01
CA GLU A 44 -0.16 16.18 -12.50
C GLU A 44 0.03 17.65 -12.10
N SER A 45 -1.06 18.39 -11.89
CA SER A 45 -1.03 19.77 -11.39
C SER A 45 -0.97 19.88 -9.86
N GLU A 46 -1.23 18.80 -9.13
CA GLU A 46 -1.35 18.77 -7.67
C GLU A 46 -0.11 18.16 -6.99
N VAL A 47 0.68 17.35 -7.71
CA VAL A 47 1.84 16.65 -7.14
C VAL A 47 3.14 16.99 -7.86
N LYS A 48 4.24 17.02 -7.10
CA LYS A 48 5.58 17.32 -7.65
C LYS A 48 6.15 16.21 -8.53
N ALA A 49 5.72 14.97 -8.33
CA ALA A 49 6.24 13.82 -9.06
C ALA A 49 5.21 12.68 -9.11
N ILE A 50 5.22 11.97 -10.23
CA ILE A 50 4.45 10.73 -10.43
C ILE A 50 5.42 9.66 -10.92
N PHE A 51 5.60 8.62 -10.10
CA PHE A 51 6.39 7.45 -10.46
C PHE A 51 5.47 6.38 -11.06
N TYR A 52 5.83 5.83 -12.21
CA TYR A 52 5.03 4.83 -12.89
C TYR A 52 5.88 3.75 -13.55
N THR A 53 5.25 2.62 -13.87
CA THR A 53 5.83 1.55 -14.67
C THR A 53 4.82 1.11 -15.73
N LYS A 54 5.33 0.62 -16.87
CA LYS A 54 4.48 -0.03 -17.89
C LYS A 54 4.07 -1.44 -17.46
N ASN A 55 4.73 -2.01 -16.46
CA ASN A 55 4.41 -3.34 -15.95
C ASN A 55 3.05 -3.33 -15.24
N LYS A 56 2.26 -4.39 -15.42
CA LYS A 56 0.99 -4.54 -14.71
C LYS A 56 1.28 -4.71 -13.22
N LEU A 57 0.84 -3.75 -12.42
CA LEU A 57 0.87 -3.86 -10.97
C LEU A 57 -0.37 -4.60 -10.49
N THR A 58 -0.20 -5.87 -10.12
CA THR A 58 -1.21 -6.62 -9.36
C THR A 58 -0.78 -6.63 -7.91
N SER A 59 -1.38 -5.76 -7.10
CA SER A 59 -1.27 -5.91 -5.65
C SER A 59 -2.66 -5.83 -5.06
N PRO A 60 -3.18 -6.95 -4.50
CA PRO A 60 -4.30 -6.86 -3.58
C PRO A 60 -3.94 -5.85 -2.47
N VAL A 61 -4.96 -5.24 -1.88
CA VAL A 61 -4.77 -4.43 -0.68
C VAL A 61 -4.05 -5.25 0.39
N SER A 62 -3.33 -4.57 1.28
CA SER A 62 -2.70 -5.26 2.40
C SER A 62 -3.74 -5.69 3.43
N THR A 63 -3.50 -6.88 3.97
CA THR A 63 -4.12 -7.36 5.20
C THR A 63 -3.72 -6.42 6.33
N LEU A 64 -4.72 -5.96 7.09
CA LEU A 64 -4.56 -5.07 8.23
C LEU A 64 -5.02 -5.83 9.48
N ILE A 65 -4.12 -5.92 10.45
CA ILE A 65 -4.38 -6.53 11.75
C ILE A 65 -4.12 -5.50 12.84
N GLU A 66 -4.94 -5.54 13.88
CA GLU A 66 -4.72 -4.84 15.14
C GLU A 66 -4.02 -5.78 16.12
N LEU A 67 -2.95 -5.27 16.74
CA LEU A 67 -2.07 -6.00 17.67
C LEU A 67 -1.95 -5.29 19.02
N THR A 68 -2.93 -4.46 19.38
CA THR A 68 -2.94 -3.68 20.63
C THR A 68 -3.41 -4.49 21.84
N GLY A 69 -4.14 -5.59 21.61
CA GLY A 69 -4.65 -6.50 22.64
C GLY A 69 -3.85 -7.80 22.78
N LYS A 70 -4.37 -8.74 23.57
CA LYS A 70 -3.76 -10.06 23.79
C LYS A 70 -3.80 -10.95 22.54
N ASN A 71 -4.83 -10.81 21.73
CA ASN A 71 -5.04 -11.61 20.51
C ASN A 71 -5.04 -10.69 19.28
N PRO A 72 -4.47 -11.12 18.14
CA PRO A 72 -4.60 -10.40 16.88
C PRO A 72 -6.05 -10.24 16.44
N VAL A 73 -6.44 -9.05 16.00
CA VAL A 73 -7.78 -8.76 15.45
C VAL A 73 -7.66 -8.41 13.97
N LEU A 74 -8.44 -9.06 13.11
CA LEU A 74 -8.48 -8.75 11.69
C LEU A 74 -9.32 -7.50 11.43
N LEU A 75 -8.69 -6.42 10.98
CA LEU A 75 -9.38 -5.19 10.58
C LEU A 75 -9.76 -5.18 9.10
N ARG A 76 -8.92 -5.79 8.24
CA ARG A 76 -9.20 -5.94 6.80
C ARG A 76 -8.40 -7.11 6.24
N GLU A 77 -9.07 -8.04 5.55
CA GLU A 77 -8.35 -9.08 4.81
C GLU A 77 -7.85 -8.57 3.45
N GLY A 78 -6.63 -8.92 3.09
CA GLY A 78 -5.98 -8.53 1.84
C GLY A 78 -5.21 -9.70 1.23
N LYS A 79 -4.00 -9.43 0.70
CA LYS A 79 -3.15 -10.45 0.07
C LYS A 79 -2.81 -11.65 0.97
N ILE A 80 -2.61 -11.41 2.27
CA ILE A 80 -2.25 -12.46 3.23
C ILE A 80 -3.52 -12.91 3.95
N LYS A 81 -3.84 -14.21 3.92
CA LYS A 81 -5.03 -14.70 4.61
C LYS A 81 -4.82 -14.67 6.11
N PHE A 82 -5.87 -14.32 6.85
CA PHE A 82 -5.77 -14.20 8.30
C PHE A 82 -5.48 -15.55 8.96
N VAL A 83 -6.04 -16.64 8.42
CA VAL A 83 -5.76 -18.00 8.89
C VAL A 83 -4.26 -18.36 8.79
N ASP A 84 -3.59 -17.96 7.71
CA ASP A 84 -2.15 -18.20 7.53
C ASP A 84 -1.31 -17.43 8.55
N LEU A 85 -1.83 -16.29 9.04
CA LEU A 85 -1.17 -15.52 10.10
C LEU A 85 -1.33 -16.21 11.46
N LEU A 86 -2.53 -16.70 11.79
CA LEU A 86 -2.81 -17.36 13.07
C LEU A 86 -1.95 -18.62 13.28
N GLN A 87 -1.66 -19.36 12.21
CA GLN A 87 -0.76 -20.52 12.25
C GLN A 87 0.67 -20.17 12.73
N LYS A 88 1.08 -18.91 12.63
CA LYS A 88 2.41 -18.45 13.10
C LYS A 88 2.42 -18.00 14.57
N PHE A 89 1.25 -17.83 15.19
CA PHE A 89 1.09 -17.44 16.58
C PHE A 89 0.67 -18.60 17.48
N SER A 90 0.55 -19.80 16.90
CA SER A 90 0.31 -21.07 17.60
C SER A 90 1.63 -21.74 17.92
#